data_AF-A0A9E3FG95-F1
#
_entry.id   AF-A0A9E3FG95-F1
#
_cell.length_a   1.000
_cell.length_b   1.000
_cell.length_c   1.000
_cell.angle_alpha   90.00
_cell.angle_beta   90.00
_cell.angle_gamma   90.00
#
_symmetry.space_group_name_H-M   'P 1'
#
loop_
_entity.id
_entity.type
_entity.pdbx_description
1 polymer ?
#
loop_
_entity_poly.entity_id
_entity_poly.type
_entity_poly.pdbx_seq_one_letter_code
_entity_poly.pdbx_strand_id
1 'polypeptide(L)'
;MMPGGSEQQPTAGPHGLAYEQARLAYNIIQALLEHTRVTQDLVALMAQALGDETQEALVNTPHWAAYMDSRRALEQTRQDVETFAQVWTRLAEELNPPNGPEPPAGV
;
A
#
# COMPACT_ATOMS: atom_id res chain seq x y z
N MET A 1 -36.26 -1.86 38.98
CA MET A 1 -36.30 -2.29 37.57
C MET A 1 -35.45 -1.30 36.78
N MET A 2 -34.37 -1.77 36.15
CA MET A 2 -33.57 -1.02 35.17
C MET A 2 -33.62 -1.80 33.86
N PRO A 3 -33.84 -1.16 32.71
CA PRO A 3 -33.25 -1.57 31.44
C PRO A 3 -32.21 -0.49 31.07
N GLY A 4 -30.98 -0.80 30.69
CA GLY A 4 -30.55 -1.83 29.77
C GLY A 4 -29.59 -1.10 28.84
N GLY A 5 -28.28 -1.22 29.12
CA GLY A 5 -27.24 -0.58 28.34
C GLY A 5 -27.29 -1.08 26.90
N SER A 6 -27.50 -0.15 25.97
CA SER A 6 -27.25 -0.41 24.56
C SER A 6 -25.77 -0.12 24.31
N GLU A 7 -24.93 -1.12 24.59
CA GLU A 7 -23.57 -1.16 24.08
C GLU A 7 -23.68 -1.10 22.55
N GLN A 8 -23.37 0.06 21.96
CA GLN A 8 -23.18 0.21 20.53
C GLN A 8 -22.02 -0.69 20.12
N GLN A 9 -22.38 -1.88 19.66
CA GLN A 9 -21.46 -2.86 19.12
C GLN A 9 -20.81 -2.24 17.87
N PRO A 10 -19.46 -2.15 17.79
CA PRO A 10 -18.81 -1.56 16.64
C PRO A 10 -19.15 -2.42 15.43
N THR A 11 -19.84 -1.82 14.46
CA THR A 11 -20.29 -2.46 13.24
C THR A 11 -19.09 -2.92 12.41
N ALA A 12 -18.63 -4.15 12.66
CA ALA A 12 -17.75 -4.90 11.77
C ALA A 12 -18.57 -5.39 10.56
N GLY A 13 -19.02 -4.46 9.73
CA GLY A 13 -19.63 -4.78 8.44
C GLY A 13 -18.57 -5.21 7.42
N PRO A 14 -18.96 -5.84 6.30
CA PRO A 14 -18.05 -6.25 5.20
C PRO A 14 -17.11 -5.13 4.73
N HIS A 15 -17.55 -3.87 4.84
CA HIS A 15 -16.79 -2.67 4.48
C HIS A 15 -15.59 -2.40 5.41
N GLY A 16 -15.71 -2.69 6.71
CA GLY A 16 -14.62 -2.52 7.68
C GLY A 16 -13.47 -3.50 7.41
N LEU A 17 -13.81 -4.75 7.13
CA LEU A 17 -12.84 -5.80 6.79
C LEU A 17 -12.09 -5.49 5.50
N ALA A 18 -12.74 -4.90 4.51
CA ALA A 18 -12.11 -4.59 3.24
C ALA A 18 -11.23 -3.33 3.32
N TYR A 19 -11.60 -2.34 4.13
CA TYR A 19 -10.74 -1.19 4.45
C TYR A 19 -9.49 -1.62 5.25
N GLU A 20 -9.63 -2.48 6.25
CA GLU A 20 -8.50 -3.03 7.01
C GLU A 20 -7.54 -3.83 6.13
N GLN A 21 -8.08 -4.64 5.20
CA GLN A 21 -7.26 -5.38 4.23
C GLN A 21 -6.52 -4.45 3.26
N ALA A 22 -7.18 -3.40 2.75
CA ALA A 22 -6.52 -2.41 1.89
C ALA A 22 -5.39 -1.68 2.64
N ARG A 23 -5.63 -1.30 3.90
CA ARG A 23 -4.62 -0.67 4.76
C ARG A 23 -3.44 -1.60 5.06
N LEU A 24 -3.71 -2.88 5.30
CA LEU A 24 -2.66 -3.88 5.51
C LEU A 24 -1.81 -4.07 4.26
N ALA A 25 -2.43 -4.23 3.08
CA ALA A 25 -1.73 -4.36 1.82
C ALA A 25 -0.83 -3.14 1.53
N TYR A 26 -1.36 -1.93 1.75
CA TYR A 26 -0.59 -0.70 1.64
C TYR A 26 0.63 -0.69 2.57
N ASN A 27 0.46 -1.01 3.86
CA ASN A 27 1.57 -1.03 4.82
C ASN A 27 2.65 -2.06 4.47
N ILE A 28 2.27 -3.26 4.05
CA ILE A 28 3.21 -4.32 3.63
C ILE A 28 4.05 -3.81 2.46
N ILE A 29 3.41 -3.20 1.47
CA ILE A 29 4.10 -2.72 0.26
C ILE A 29 5.01 -1.55 0.58
N GLN A 30 4.55 -0.58 1.39
CA GLN A 30 5.40 0.52 1.86
C GLN A 30 6.65 0.00 2.57
N ALA A 31 6.53 -1.01 3.44
CA ALA A 31 7.68 -1.61 4.12
C ALA A 31 8.65 -2.29 3.14
N LEU A 32 8.15 -3.01 2.13
CA LEU A 32 8.99 -3.66 1.11
C LEU A 32 9.74 -2.65 0.24
N LEU A 33 9.11 -1.52 -0.08
CA LEU A 33 9.73 -0.45 -0.87
C LEU A 33 10.80 0.29 -0.08
N GLU A 34 10.53 0.60 1.19
CA GLU A 34 11.53 1.21 2.08
C GLU A 34 12.75 0.30 2.23
N HIS A 35 12.54 -1.00 2.45
CA HIS A 35 13.60 -1.98 2.49
C HIS A 35 14.42 -2.03 1.16
N THR A 36 13.74 -1.89 0.03
CA THR A 36 14.39 -1.84 -1.29
C THR A 36 15.24 -0.59 -1.45
N ARG A 37 14.79 0.56 -0.94
CA ARG A 37 15.55 1.83 -0.96
C ARG A 37 16.82 1.75 -0.13
N VAL A 38 16.74 1.23 1.09
CA VAL A 38 17.93 1.01 1.94
C VAL A 38 18.92 0.06 1.26
N THR A 39 18.42 -0.98 0.59
CA THR A 39 19.26 -1.91 -0.18
C THR A 39 19.93 -1.22 -1.37
N GLN A 40 19.26 -0.28 -2.05
CA GLN A 40 19.84 0.53 -3.12
C GLN A 40 20.97 1.43 -2.63
N ASP A 41 20.75 2.10 -1.50
CA ASP A 41 21.78 2.97 -0.91
C ASP A 41 23.02 2.15 -0.53
N LEU A 42 22.82 0.94 0.01
CA LEU A 42 23.92 0.02 0.28
C LEU A 42 24.65 -0.42 -0.99
N VAL A 43 23.92 -0.75 -2.06
CA VAL A 43 24.52 -1.10 -3.36
C VAL A 43 25.31 0.07 -3.94
N ALA A 44 24.81 1.31 -3.83
CA ALA A 44 25.51 2.50 -4.27
C ALA A 44 26.77 2.78 -3.45
N LEU A 45 26.76 2.51 -2.14
CA LEU A 45 27.95 2.58 -1.28
C LEU A 45 28.97 1.50 -1.64
N MET A 46 28.52 0.26 -1.90
CA MET A 46 29.39 -0.81 -2.36
C MET A 46 30.00 -0.49 -3.73
N ALA A 47 29.23 0.08 -4.66
CA ALA A 47 29.74 0.51 -5.95
C ALA A 47 30.83 1.59 -5.83
N GLN A 48 30.66 2.57 -4.94
CA GLN A 48 31.68 3.59 -4.66
C GLN A 48 32.95 3.02 -4.00
N ALA A 49 32.81 1.93 -3.24
CA ALA A 49 33.94 1.24 -2.62
C ALA A 49 34.65 0.29 -3.60
N LEU A 50 33.98 -0.11 -4.67
CA LEU A 50 34.56 -0.87 -5.77
C LEU A 50 35.29 0.08 -6.72
N GLY A 51 36.46 -0.32 -7.20
CA GLY A 51 37.14 0.44 -8.27
C GLY A 51 36.35 0.39 -9.57
N ASP A 52 36.55 1.38 -10.44
CA ASP A 52 35.79 1.58 -11.69
C ASP A 52 35.69 0.31 -12.55
N GLU A 53 36.79 -0.44 -12.73
CA GLU A 53 36.78 -1.70 -13.50
C GLU A 53 35.88 -2.77 -12.90
N THR A 54 35.80 -2.85 -11.57
CA THR A 54 34.97 -3.86 -10.89
C THR A 54 33.50 -3.44 -10.92
N GLN A 55 33.22 -2.14 -10.83
CA GLN A 55 31.88 -1.61 -11.03
C GLN A 55 31.38 -1.86 -12.46
N GLU A 56 32.22 -1.62 -13.48
CA GLU A 56 31.89 -1.89 -14.88
C GLU A 56 31.62 -3.38 -15.13
N ALA A 57 32.44 -4.26 -14.56
CA ALA A 57 32.21 -5.70 -14.63
C ALA A 57 30.88 -6.11 -13.96
N LEU A 58 30.56 -5.52 -12.80
CA LEU A 58 29.34 -5.81 -12.04
C LEU A 58 28.08 -5.43 -12.82
N VAL A 59 28.01 -4.23 -13.41
CA VAL A 59 26.81 -3.75 -14.11
C VAL A 59 26.52 -4.53 -15.40
N ASN A 60 27.52 -5.21 -15.94
CA ASN A 60 27.39 -6.09 -17.09
C ASN A 60 26.96 -7.53 -16.74
N THR A 61 26.78 -7.84 -15.44
CA THR A 61 26.35 -9.18 -15.02
C THR A 61 24.84 -9.39 -15.21
N PRO A 62 24.40 -10.64 -15.46
CA PRO A 62 22.98 -11.01 -15.44
C PRO A 62 22.30 -10.73 -14.09
N HIS A 63 23.05 -10.81 -12.99
CA HIS A 63 22.54 -10.52 -11.65
C HIS A 63 22.17 -9.03 -11.48
N TRP A 64 22.98 -8.12 -12.05
CA TRP A 64 22.66 -6.70 -12.06
C TRP A 64 21.40 -6.39 -12.87
N ALA A 65 21.26 -6.99 -14.05
CA ALA A 65 20.06 -6.86 -14.85
C ALA A 65 18.81 -7.33 -14.10
N ALA A 66 18.88 -8.53 -13.49
CA ALA A 66 17.79 -9.07 -12.67
C ALA A 66 17.43 -8.17 -11.47
N TYR A 67 18.42 -7.59 -10.81
CA TYR A 67 18.20 -6.61 -9.74
C TYR A 67 17.47 -5.35 -10.24
N MET A 68 17.90 -4.79 -11.37
CA MET A 68 17.27 -3.61 -11.97
C MET A 68 15.83 -3.88 -12.42
N ASP A 69 15.55 -5.06 -12.96
CA ASP A 69 14.21 -5.47 -13.35
C ASP A 69 13.31 -5.70 -12.13
N SER A 70 13.81 -6.38 -11.09
CA SER A 70 13.09 -6.53 -9.82
C SER A 70 12.76 -5.17 -9.20
N ARG A 71 13.68 -4.21 -9.27
CA ARG A 71 13.45 -2.84 -8.81
C ARG A 71 12.32 -2.15 -9.58
N ARG A 72 12.30 -2.26 -10.91
CA ARG A 72 11.23 -1.68 -11.74
C ARG A 72 9.87 -2.30 -11.42
N ALA A 73 9.83 -3.62 -11.27
CA ALA A 73 8.60 -4.34 -10.92
C ALA A 73 8.04 -3.91 -9.55
N LEU A 74 8.91 -3.68 -8.56
CA LEU A 74 8.49 -3.18 -7.25
C LEU A 74 7.93 -1.75 -7.32
N GLU A 75 8.57 -0.85 -8.07
CA GLU A 75 8.02 0.51 -8.26
C GLU A 75 6.67 0.49 -8.98
N GLN A 76 6.50 -0.39 -9.97
CA GLN A 76 5.19 -0.58 -10.61
C GLN A 76 4.15 -1.11 -9.61
N THR A 77 4.52 -2.10 -8.80
CA THR A 77 3.63 -2.67 -7.77
C THR A 77 3.18 -1.59 -6.77
N ARG A 78 4.06 -0.63 -6.43
CA ARG A 78 3.70 0.53 -5.61
C ARG A 78 2.56 1.33 -6.23
N GLN A 79 2.70 1.67 -7.52
CA GLN A 79 1.72 2.47 -8.25
C GLN A 79 0.39 1.74 -8.41
N ASP A 80 0.43 0.44 -8.68
CA ASP A 80 -0.75 -0.41 -8.81
C ASP A 80 -1.54 -0.46 -7.49
N VAL A 81 -0.84 -0.55 -6.37
CA VAL A 81 -1.48 -0.57 -5.05
C VAL A 81 -1.97 0.81 -4.60
N GLU A 82 -1.27 1.87 -4.95
CA GLU A 82 -1.75 3.23 -4.73
C GLU A 82 -3.04 3.48 -5.51
N THR A 83 -3.09 3.02 -6.77
CA THR A 83 -4.29 3.06 -7.61
C THR A 83 -5.41 2.20 -7.03
N PHE A 84 -5.11 0.97 -6.62
CA PHE A 84 -6.07 0.08 -5.97
C PHE A 84 -6.69 0.71 -4.72
N ALA A 85 -5.89 1.32 -3.84
CA ALA A 85 -6.36 1.99 -2.64
C ALA A 85 -7.26 3.20 -2.95
N GLN A 86 -6.94 3.97 -3.98
CA GLN A 86 -7.77 5.09 -4.45
C GLN A 86 -9.12 4.61 -4.99
N VAL A 87 -9.12 3.60 -5.87
CA VAL A 87 -10.34 3.01 -6.43
C VAL A 87 -11.22 2.43 -5.32
N TRP A 88 -10.61 1.73 -4.35
CA TRP A 88 -11.34 1.17 -3.21
C TRP A 88 -12.00 2.24 -2.35
N THR A 89 -11.27 3.32 -2.02
CA THR A 89 -11.81 4.45 -1.25
C THR A 89 -13.00 5.08 -1.97
N ARG A 90 -12.87 5.35 -3.28
CA ARG A 90 -13.95 5.92 -4.08
C ARG A 90 -15.18 5.01 -4.13
N LEU A 91 -14.98 3.71 -4.33
CA LEU A 91 -16.09 2.75 -4.35
C LEU A 91 -16.80 2.69 -2.98
N ALA A 92 -16.05 2.77 -1.88
CA ALA A 92 -16.61 2.81 -0.54
C ALA A 92 -17.45 4.09 -0.30
N GLU A 93 -17.03 5.24 -0.82
CA GLU A 93 -17.77 6.50 -0.76
C GLU A 93 -19.05 6.47 -1.62
N GLU A 94 -18.98 5.93 -2.83
CA GLU A 94 -20.15 5.79 -3.73
C GLU A 94 -21.22 4.85 -3.15
N LEU A 95 -20.81 3.81 -2.42
CA LEU A 95 -21.71 2.87 -1.76
C LEU A 95 -22.29 3.38 -0.42
N ASN A 96 -21.77 4.48 0.13
CA ASN A 96 -22.26 5.11 1.36
C ASN A 96 -22.29 6.64 1.23
N PRO A 97 -23.22 7.22 0.46
CA PRO A 97 -23.30 8.66 0.28
C PRO A 97 -23.57 9.35 1.63
N PRO A 98 -22.92 10.51 1.91
CA PRO A 98 -23.04 11.20 3.20
C PRO A 98 -24.44 11.74 3.54
N ASN A 99 -25.41 11.61 2.63
CA ASN A 99 -26.81 11.98 2.82
C ASN A 99 -27.72 10.80 2.41
N GLY A 100 -28.05 9.93 3.37
CA GLY A 100 -29.25 9.10 3.23
C GLY A 100 -30.48 10.01 3.10
N PRO A 101 -31.56 9.59 2.40
CA PRO A 101 -32.72 10.45 2.18
C PRO A 101 -33.27 10.94 3.53
N GLU A 102 -33.35 12.27 3.72
CA GLU A 102 -34.03 12.87 4.87
C GLU A 102 -35.41 12.22 5.02
N PRO A 103 -35.78 11.74 6.23
CA PRO A 103 -37.13 11.26 6.44
C PRO A 103 -38.09 12.42 6.14
N PRO A 104 -39.19 12.18 5.40
CA PRO A 104 -40.15 13.24 5.10
C PRO A 104 -40.61 13.83 6.42
N ALA A 105 -40.43 15.15 6.58
CA ALA A 105 -40.93 15.90 7.71
C ALA A 105 -42.41 15.57 7.88
N GLY A 106 -42.73 14.87 8.96
CA GLY A 106 -44.07 14.42 9.27
C GLY A 106 -45.05 15.59 9.24
N VAL A 107 -46.12 15.39 8.47
CA VAL A 107 -47.35 16.20 8.44
C VAL A 107 -48.15 15.93 9.70
#